data_AF-A0A139IAB8-F1
#
_entry.id   AF-A0A139IAB8-F1
#
_cell.length_a   1.000
_cell.length_b   1.000
_cell.length_c   1.000
_cell.angle_alpha   90.00
_cell.angle_beta   90.00
_cell.angle_gamma   90.00
#
_symmetry.space_group_name_H-M   'P 1'
#
loop_
_entity.id
_entity.type
_entity.pdbx_description
1 polymer ?
#
loop_
_entity_poly.entity_id
_entity_poly.type
_entity_poly.pdbx_seq_one_letter_code
_entity_poly.pdbx_strand_id
1 'polypeptide(L)'
;MLKGRTKSSSQPNPIYISFFSQPETSKHQPTNHLTTTNATMQFLNTILFATTSLAAALPQYNGLRTTVLPAEYSWCVENWHAGCDKAGCTYNFNVSSSQNNIYPGFKAYCSGTDTGYYSGCEILESASSSGNPSVAASLRPNTGDGIATMSVSLSFTDADTGITRNISGWHDASYNAFVAPLQNFTIVPTEVFAVL
;
A
#
# COMPACT_ATOMS: atom_id res chain seq x y z
N MET A 1 46.52 21.79 -22.48
CA MET A 1 45.81 22.61 -23.50
C MET A 1 45.00 21.69 -24.39
N LEU A 2 43.86 22.17 -24.91
CA LEU A 2 42.76 21.51 -25.67
C LEU A 2 41.74 20.78 -24.78
N LYS A 3 40.61 21.36 -24.34
CA LYS A 3 39.52 22.17 -24.94
C LYS A 3 38.42 21.33 -25.61
N GLY A 4 37.37 21.05 -24.83
CA GLY A 4 35.97 21.29 -25.19
C GLY A 4 35.18 20.20 -25.94
N ARG A 5 34.05 19.77 -25.35
CA ARG A 5 32.71 19.93 -25.95
C ARG A 5 31.59 19.66 -24.94
N THR A 6 30.93 20.73 -24.55
CA THR A 6 29.56 20.77 -24.04
C THR A 6 28.56 20.44 -25.16
N LYS A 7 27.49 19.70 -24.86
CA LYS A 7 26.25 19.72 -25.63
C LYS A 7 25.06 19.89 -24.68
N SER A 8 24.20 20.80 -25.10
CA SER A 8 23.04 21.36 -24.42
C SER A 8 21.76 20.66 -24.90
N SER A 9 20.81 20.51 -23.95
CA SER A 9 19.35 20.66 -24.05
C SER A 9 18.56 19.92 -25.14
N SER A 10 17.59 19.11 -24.70
CA SER A 10 16.16 19.32 -25.04
C SER A 10 15.26 18.40 -24.20
N GLN A 11 14.46 18.99 -23.31
CA GLN A 11 13.18 18.41 -22.88
C GLN A 11 12.10 18.76 -23.91
N PRO A 12 11.06 17.93 -24.04
CA PRO A 12 9.73 18.45 -23.67
C PRO A 12 8.85 17.45 -22.89
N ASN A 13 8.26 17.98 -21.82
CA ASN A 13 6.96 17.77 -21.17
C ASN A 13 6.26 16.40 -20.98
N PRO A 14 5.53 16.25 -19.86
CA PRO A 14 4.88 15.01 -19.44
C PRO A 14 3.50 14.83 -20.08
N ILE A 15 3.17 13.58 -20.42
CA ILE A 15 1.81 13.15 -20.74
C ILE A 15 1.18 12.61 -19.46
N TYR A 16 0.26 13.37 -18.89
CA TYR A 16 -0.71 12.90 -17.90
C TYR A 16 -1.74 12.01 -18.61
N ILE A 17 -1.90 10.76 -18.19
CA ILE A 17 -3.08 9.97 -18.54
C ILE A 17 -3.73 9.49 -17.25
N SER A 18 -4.80 10.18 -16.88
CA SER A 18 -5.78 9.79 -15.89
C SER A 18 -6.78 8.83 -16.53
N PHE A 19 -6.88 7.59 -16.04
CA PHE A 19 -8.00 6.71 -16.34
C PHE A 19 -8.86 6.55 -15.09
N PHE A 20 -9.96 7.30 -15.04
CA PHE A 20 -11.12 6.97 -14.20
C PHE A 20 -11.95 5.93 -14.93
N SER A 21 -12.19 4.78 -14.29
CA SER A 21 -13.24 3.84 -14.68
C SER A 21 -14.62 4.50 -14.51
N GLN A 22 -15.44 4.51 -15.56
CA GLN A 22 -16.88 4.76 -15.45
C GLN A 22 -17.59 3.41 -15.28
N PRO A 23 -18.57 3.28 -14.35
CA PRO A 23 -19.46 2.14 -14.34
C PRO A 23 -20.62 2.34 -15.34
N GLU A 24 -20.87 1.28 -16.10
CA GLU A 24 -21.95 1.13 -17.07
C GLU A 24 -23.33 1.31 -16.43
N THR A 25 -24.19 2.11 -17.05
CA THR A 25 -25.62 2.15 -16.71
C THR A 25 -26.41 1.39 -17.78
N SER A 26 -27.03 0.32 -17.31
CA SER A 26 -27.87 -0.62 -18.06
C SER A 26 -29.07 0.06 -18.71
N LYS A 27 -29.26 -0.19 -20.01
CA LYS A 27 -30.46 0.12 -20.77
C LYS A 27 -31.43 -1.06 -20.71
N HIS A 28 -32.61 -0.86 -20.13
CA HIS A 28 -33.79 -1.60 -20.56
C HIS A 28 -35.03 -0.71 -20.52
N GLN A 29 -35.52 -0.41 -21.71
CA GLN A 29 -36.81 0.20 -21.99
C GLN A 29 -37.78 -0.93 -22.33
N PRO A 30 -39.07 -0.78 -21.96
CA PRO A 30 -40.08 -1.08 -22.97
C PRO A 30 -41.10 0.04 -23.12
N THR A 31 -41.37 0.29 -24.39
CA THR A 31 -42.41 1.10 -25.00
C THR A 31 -43.80 0.48 -24.76
N ASN A 32 -44.82 1.28 -24.45
CA ASN A 32 -45.95 1.55 -25.38
C ASN A 32 -47.19 2.19 -24.73
N HIS A 33 -47.77 3.06 -25.56
CA HIS A 33 -49.20 3.32 -25.80
C HIS A 33 -49.98 4.38 -25.00
N LEU A 34 -50.40 5.40 -25.75
CA LEU A 34 -51.33 6.49 -25.45
C LEU A 34 -52.73 5.99 -25.09
N THR A 35 -53.44 6.69 -24.19
CA THR A 35 -54.87 7.05 -24.35
C THR A 35 -55.21 8.35 -23.59
N THR A 36 -56.23 9.01 -24.11
CA THR A 36 -56.69 10.40 -24.06
C THR A 36 -57.34 10.89 -22.75
N THR A 37 -57.48 12.22 -22.66
CA THR A 37 -58.63 13.04 -22.17
C THR A 37 -58.51 13.89 -20.89
N ASN A 38 -58.85 15.17 -21.14
CA ASN A 38 -59.63 16.13 -20.36
C ASN A 38 -58.94 17.04 -19.33
N ALA A 39 -59.21 18.32 -19.56
CA ALA A 39 -58.84 19.47 -18.76
C ALA A 39 -59.61 19.51 -17.44
N THR A 40 -58.92 19.87 -16.37
CA THR A 40 -59.48 20.63 -15.24
C THR A 40 -58.37 21.45 -14.59
N MET A 41 -58.60 22.75 -14.58
CA MET A 41 -57.89 23.78 -13.82
C MET A 41 -58.16 23.55 -12.32
N GLN A 42 -57.14 23.65 -11.45
CA GLN A 42 -57.17 24.33 -10.14
C GLN A 42 -56.20 23.73 -9.09
N PHE A 43 -55.79 24.66 -8.21
CA PHE A 43 -55.18 24.55 -6.88
C PHE A 43 -53.65 24.50 -6.75
N LEU A 44 -53.12 25.68 -6.39
CA LEU A 44 -51.89 25.90 -5.64
C LEU A 44 -51.81 24.98 -4.43
N ASN A 45 -50.64 24.37 -4.23
CA ASN A 45 -50.17 23.91 -2.92
C ASN A 45 -48.64 24.06 -2.88
N THR A 46 -48.17 25.16 -2.30
CA THR A 46 -46.77 25.37 -1.93
C THR A 46 -46.47 24.51 -0.69
N ILE A 47 -45.80 23.37 -0.88
CA ILE A 47 -45.29 22.55 0.22
C ILE A 47 -43.92 23.09 0.61
N LEU A 48 -43.84 23.65 1.82
CA LEU A 48 -42.62 24.10 2.47
C LEU A 48 -41.89 22.84 3.01
N PHE A 49 -40.90 22.32 2.28
CA PHE A 49 -40.04 21.25 2.81
C PHE A 49 -39.00 21.87 3.74
N ALA A 50 -39.22 21.75 5.06
CA ALA A 50 -38.20 22.05 6.06
C ALA A 50 -37.08 21.00 5.97
N THR A 51 -35.95 21.38 5.39
CA THR A 51 -34.74 20.55 5.37
C THR A 51 -34.12 20.54 6.77
N THR A 52 -34.37 19.50 7.55
CA THR A 52 -33.59 19.24 8.77
C THR A 52 -32.21 18.73 8.36
N SER A 53 -31.22 19.62 8.34
CA SER A 53 -29.82 19.23 8.20
C SER A 53 -29.40 18.45 9.45
N LEU A 54 -29.32 17.11 9.33
CA LEU A 54 -28.56 16.30 10.29
C LEU A 54 -27.08 16.63 10.08
N ALA A 55 -26.55 17.52 10.91
CA ALA A 55 -25.11 17.60 11.11
C ALA A 55 -24.67 16.29 11.78
N ALA A 56 -24.16 15.35 10.98
CA ALA A 56 -23.48 14.19 11.51
C ALA A 56 -22.24 14.69 12.27
N ALA A 57 -22.31 14.69 13.60
CA ALA A 57 -21.15 14.92 14.44
C ALA A 57 -20.18 13.77 14.22
N LEU A 58 -19.09 14.02 13.50
CA LEU A 58 -17.98 13.08 13.43
C LEU A 58 -17.40 12.95 14.84
N PRO A 59 -17.20 11.73 15.37
CA PRO A 59 -16.54 11.57 16.66
C PRO A 59 -15.13 12.17 16.59
N GLN A 60 -14.89 13.23 17.35
CA GLN A 60 -13.56 13.76 17.58
C GLN A 60 -12.86 12.83 18.57
N TYR A 61 -12.13 11.85 18.03
CA TYR A 61 -11.31 10.98 18.83
C TYR A 61 -10.01 11.69 19.23
N ASN A 62 -9.95 12.16 20.47
CA ASN A 62 -8.72 12.59 21.14
C ASN A 62 -7.92 11.37 21.63
N GLY A 63 -7.62 10.42 20.74
CA GLY A 63 -6.62 9.40 21.02
C GLY A 63 -5.24 10.02 20.88
N LEU A 64 -4.52 10.11 21.99
CA LEU A 64 -3.10 10.39 21.99
C LEU A 64 -2.41 9.29 21.15
N ARG A 65 -2.02 9.65 19.93
CA ARG A 65 -1.46 8.75 18.91
C ARG A 65 -0.03 8.38 19.28
N THR A 66 0.14 7.36 20.11
CA THR A 66 1.48 6.81 20.33
C THR A 66 1.77 5.80 19.22
N THR A 67 2.17 6.30 18.06
CA THR A 67 2.73 5.55 16.92
C THR A 67 4.17 5.11 17.18
N VAL A 68 4.51 4.80 18.43
CA VAL A 68 5.87 4.48 18.83
C VAL A 68 6.01 2.97 18.84
N LEU A 69 6.85 2.45 17.94
CA LEU A 69 7.26 1.06 17.97
C LEU A 69 7.97 0.78 19.30
N PRO A 70 7.85 -0.44 19.85
CA PRO A 70 8.69 -0.87 20.95
C PRO A 70 10.17 -0.64 20.58
N ALA A 71 10.99 -0.20 21.55
CA ALA A 71 12.37 0.22 21.32
C ALA A 71 13.28 -0.86 20.67
N GLU A 72 12.84 -2.11 20.67
CA GLU A 72 13.56 -3.27 20.14
C GLU A 72 12.79 -4.01 19.04
N TYR A 73 11.70 -3.41 18.53
CA TYR A 73 10.92 -4.04 17.47
C TYR A 73 11.71 -4.03 16.16
N SER A 74 12.13 -5.23 15.74
CA SER A 74 12.95 -5.44 14.56
C SER A 74 12.52 -6.70 13.82
N TRP A 75 12.91 -6.77 12.55
CA TRP A 75 12.63 -7.90 11.68
C TRP A 75 13.94 -8.53 11.23
N CYS A 76 14.05 -9.84 11.40
CA CYS A 76 15.19 -10.60 10.93
C CYS A 76 14.92 -11.09 9.51
N VAL A 77 15.75 -10.67 8.57
CA VAL A 77 15.77 -11.16 7.19
C VAL A 77 16.81 -12.27 7.09
N GLU A 78 16.39 -13.38 6.51
CA GLU A 78 17.24 -14.54 6.27
C GLU A 78 17.15 -14.96 4.81
N ASN A 79 18.21 -15.61 4.32
CA ASN A 79 18.26 -16.15 2.98
C ASN A 79 18.01 -15.10 1.88
N TRP A 80 18.50 -13.87 2.10
CA TRP A 80 18.41 -12.81 1.09
C TRP A 80 19.06 -13.27 -0.20
N HIS A 81 18.27 -13.23 -1.28
CA HIS A 81 18.72 -13.49 -2.63
C HIS A 81 18.09 -12.46 -3.57
N ALA A 82 18.93 -11.73 -4.30
CA ALA A 82 18.46 -10.82 -5.34
C ALA A 82 19.42 -10.79 -6.52
N GLY A 83 18.86 -10.65 -7.71
CA GLY A 83 19.63 -10.56 -8.96
C GLY A 83 18.84 -9.85 -10.06
N CYS A 84 19.58 -9.23 -10.97
CA CYS A 84 19.03 -8.63 -12.18
C CYS A 84 19.58 -9.33 -13.42
N ASP A 85 18.72 -9.55 -14.40
CA ASP A 85 19.09 -10.02 -15.73
C ASP A 85 18.45 -9.13 -16.81
N LYS A 86 18.37 -9.63 -18.05
CA LYS A 86 17.76 -8.88 -19.16
C LYS A 86 16.23 -8.76 -19.05
N ALA A 87 15.59 -9.61 -18.26
CA ALA A 87 14.14 -9.65 -18.06
C ALA A 87 13.69 -8.83 -16.85
N GLY A 88 14.59 -8.54 -15.91
CA GLY A 88 14.34 -7.63 -14.79
C GLY A 88 15.10 -8.04 -13.54
N CYS A 89 14.80 -7.37 -12.42
CA CYS A 89 15.34 -7.74 -11.12
C CYS A 89 14.33 -8.60 -10.34
N THR A 90 14.83 -9.61 -9.66
CA THR A 90 14.06 -10.52 -8.81
C THR A 90 14.65 -10.58 -7.42
N TYR A 91 13.82 -10.94 -6.44
CA TYR A 91 14.24 -11.15 -5.07
C TYR A 91 13.48 -12.29 -4.41
N ASN A 92 14.10 -12.93 -3.42
CA ASN A 92 13.45 -13.79 -2.46
C ASN A 92 14.19 -13.80 -1.11
N PHE A 93 13.45 -13.95 -0.01
CA PHE A 93 13.98 -14.03 1.35
C PHE A 93 12.91 -14.52 2.34
N ASN A 94 13.34 -14.93 3.53
CA ASN A 94 12.47 -15.07 4.68
C ASN A 94 12.58 -13.82 5.56
N VAL A 95 11.47 -13.40 6.17
CA VAL A 95 11.46 -12.35 7.18
C VAL A 95 10.68 -12.80 8.40
N SER A 96 11.19 -12.50 9.58
CA SER A 96 10.54 -12.89 10.84
C SER A 96 10.59 -11.79 11.89
N SER A 97 9.64 -11.84 12.81
CA SER A 97 9.60 -11.01 14.01
C SER A 97 9.00 -11.77 15.17
N SER A 98 9.44 -11.46 16.39
CA SER A 98 8.84 -11.98 17.61
C SER A 98 7.62 -11.16 18.01
N GLN A 99 6.62 -11.82 18.60
CA GLN A 99 5.45 -11.14 19.13
C GLN A 99 5.85 -10.19 20.27
N ASN A 100 5.28 -8.98 20.28
CA ASN A 100 5.49 -8.01 21.35
C ASN A 100 4.20 -7.23 21.61
N ASN A 101 3.56 -7.47 22.76
CA ASN A 101 2.29 -6.85 23.12
C ASN A 101 1.26 -7.00 21.99
N ILE A 102 0.78 -5.89 21.41
CA ILE A 102 -0.18 -5.86 20.31
C ILE A 102 0.45 -6.17 18.95
N TYR A 103 1.77 -6.13 18.82
CA TYR A 103 2.45 -6.37 17.56
C TYR A 103 2.60 -7.87 17.32
N PRO A 104 2.05 -8.41 16.22
CA PRO A 104 2.12 -9.83 15.94
C PRO A 104 3.56 -10.25 15.64
N GLY A 105 3.91 -11.44 16.12
CA GLY A 105 5.04 -12.21 15.63
C GLY A 105 4.67 -12.93 14.34
N PHE A 106 5.63 -13.07 13.44
CA PHE A 106 5.42 -13.71 12.16
C PHE A 106 6.71 -14.31 11.61
N LYS A 107 6.56 -15.24 10.67
CA LYS A 107 7.58 -15.65 9.72
C LYS A 107 6.93 -15.72 8.36
N ALA A 108 7.51 -15.05 7.38
CA ALA A 108 6.96 -14.98 6.04
C ALA A 108 8.05 -15.21 4.99
N TYR A 109 7.69 -15.90 3.91
CA TYR A 109 8.51 -16.01 2.71
C TYR A 109 8.06 -14.94 1.71
N CYS A 110 9.00 -14.08 1.31
CA CYS A 110 8.77 -13.01 0.38
C CYS A 110 9.51 -13.30 -0.92
N SER A 111 8.84 -13.15 -2.05
CA SER A 111 9.47 -13.20 -3.37
C SER A 111 8.73 -12.31 -4.36
N GLY A 112 9.46 -11.75 -5.32
CA GLY A 112 8.83 -10.93 -6.34
C GLY A 112 9.83 -10.38 -7.35
N THR A 113 9.33 -9.45 -8.15
CA THR A 113 10.11 -8.72 -9.14
C THR A 113 10.16 -7.23 -8.78
N ASP A 114 11.12 -6.54 -9.38
CA ASP A 114 11.12 -5.08 -9.50
C ASP A 114 9.83 -4.64 -10.21
N THR A 115 8.89 -4.14 -9.42
CA THR A 115 7.70 -3.43 -9.92
C THR A 115 7.56 -2.04 -9.33
N GLY A 116 8.37 -1.71 -8.31
CA GLY A 116 8.17 -0.53 -7.47
C GLY A 116 6.96 -0.61 -6.53
N TYR A 117 6.25 -1.74 -6.50
CA TYR A 117 5.08 -1.97 -5.65
C TYR A 117 5.32 -3.10 -4.65
N TYR A 118 4.60 -3.05 -3.53
CA TYR A 118 4.58 -4.13 -2.56
C TYR A 118 3.83 -5.35 -3.11
N SER A 119 4.44 -6.51 -2.99
CA SER A 119 3.82 -7.81 -3.24
C SER A 119 3.63 -8.55 -1.92
N GLY A 120 2.51 -9.25 -1.79
CA GLY A 120 2.22 -10.07 -0.60
C GLY A 120 3.26 -11.18 -0.42
N CYS A 121 3.65 -11.41 0.83
CA CYS A 121 4.48 -12.53 1.23
C CYS A 121 3.60 -13.68 1.73
N GLU A 122 4.09 -14.90 1.61
CA GLU A 122 3.45 -16.09 2.17
C GLU A 122 3.72 -16.14 3.68
N ILE A 123 2.68 -16.11 4.51
CA ILE A 123 2.81 -16.31 5.96
C ILE A 123 3.04 -17.79 6.24
N LEU A 124 4.20 -18.12 6.79
CA LEU A 124 4.59 -19.48 7.16
C LEU A 124 4.21 -19.80 8.60
N GLU A 125 4.42 -18.83 9.49
CA GLU A 125 4.13 -18.94 10.93
C GLU A 125 3.63 -17.58 11.44
N SER A 126 2.72 -17.59 12.41
CA SER A 126 2.21 -16.37 13.03
C SER A 126 1.90 -16.59 14.50
N ALA A 127 2.21 -15.60 15.33
CA ALA A 127 1.84 -15.56 16.74
C ALA A 127 1.25 -14.19 17.05
N SER A 128 -0.02 -14.13 17.44
CA SER A 128 -0.68 -12.85 17.73
C SER A 128 -1.62 -12.94 18.91
N SER A 129 -1.65 -11.86 19.68
CA SER A 129 -2.63 -11.56 20.73
C SER A 129 -3.69 -10.59 20.21
N SER A 130 -3.44 -9.91 19.09
CA SER A 130 -4.32 -8.91 18.52
C SER A 130 -4.11 -8.80 16.99
N GLY A 131 -5.06 -9.33 16.22
CA GLY A 131 -5.07 -9.27 14.75
C GLY A 131 -4.12 -10.25 14.05
N ASN A 132 -4.49 -10.70 12.85
CA ASN A 132 -3.60 -11.52 12.03
C ASN A 132 -2.61 -10.65 11.25
N PRO A 133 -1.32 -11.03 11.16
CA PRO A 133 -0.35 -10.29 10.37
C PRO A 133 -0.58 -10.52 8.87
N SER A 134 -0.42 -9.45 8.10
CA SER A 134 -0.21 -9.47 6.64
C SER A 134 1.14 -8.85 6.35
N VAL A 135 2.00 -9.56 5.61
CA VAL A 135 3.35 -9.09 5.29
C VAL A 135 3.46 -8.90 3.78
N ALA A 136 4.11 -7.82 3.37
CA ALA A 136 4.42 -7.55 1.98
C ALA A 136 5.86 -7.04 1.84
N ALA A 137 6.45 -7.25 0.66
CA ALA A 137 7.80 -6.78 0.36
C ALA A 137 7.85 -6.06 -0.98
N SER A 138 8.82 -5.17 -1.14
CA SER A 138 9.14 -4.56 -2.42
C SER A 138 10.65 -4.48 -2.63
N LEU A 139 11.03 -4.42 -3.90
CA LEU A 139 12.40 -4.15 -4.33
C LEU A 139 12.40 -2.90 -5.19
N ARG A 140 13.20 -1.91 -4.80
CA ARG A 140 13.54 -0.79 -5.66
C ARG A 140 14.97 -0.99 -6.14
N PRO A 141 15.16 -1.35 -7.41
CA PRO A 141 16.50 -1.62 -7.91
C PRO A 141 17.33 -0.34 -7.99
N ASN A 142 18.58 -0.42 -7.57
CA ASN A 142 19.61 0.55 -7.92
C ASN A 142 20.72 -0.19 -8.70
N THR A 143 20.60 -0.18 -10.02
CA THR A 143 21.54 -0.92 -10.90
C THR A 143 22.88 -0.19 -11.07
N GLY A 144 23.04 1.00 -10.50
CA GLY A 144 24.25 1.82 -10.67
C GLY A 144 25.40 1.42 -9.75
N ASP A 145 25.11 0.88 -8.57
CA ASP A 145 26.08 0.56 -7.53
C ASP A 145 26.03 -0.91 -7.05
N GLY A 146 25.12 -1.72 -7.61
CA GLY A 146 24.95 -3.11 -7.22
C GLY A 146 24.22 -3.29 -5.89
N ILE A 147 23.55 -2.25 -5.40
CA ILE A 147 22.76 -2.26 -4.18
C ILE A 147 21.28 -2.26 -4.57
N ALA A 148 20.46 -3.01 -3.84
CA ALA A 148 19.02 -2.97 -3.95
C ALA A 148 18.43 -2.39 -2.66
N THR A 149 17.57 -1.39 -2.79
CA THR A 149 16.78 -0.93 -1.65
C THR A 149 15.57 -1.86 -1.54
N MET A 150 15.58 -2.73 -0.54
CA MET A 150 14.46 -3.61 -0.24
C MET A 150 13.61 -3.02 0.87
N SER A 151 12.33 -3.39 0.88
CA SER A 151 11.38 -2.92 1.87
C SER A 151 10.45 -4.03 2.32
N VAL A 152 10.04 -3.94 3.57
CA VAL A 152 9.06 -4.84 4.17
C VAL A 152 7.99 -3.98 4.80
N SER A 153 6.73 -4.40 4.65
CA SER A 153 5.58 -3.82 5.31
C SER A 153 4.82 -4.90 6.07
N LEU A 154 4.46 -4.59 7.31
CA LEU A 154 3.56 -5.36 8.16
C LEU A 154 2.26 -4.58 8.31
N SER A 155 1.14 -5.26 8.08
CA SER A 155 -0.20 -4.74 8.34
C SER A 155 -0.97 -5.67 9.27
N PHE A 156 -1.69 -5.13 10.24
CA PHE A 156 -2.62 -5.88 11.07
C PHE A 156 -3.68 -4.97 11.68
N THR A 157 -4.86 -5.52 11.96
CA THR A 157 -5.94 -4.81 12.65
C THR A 157 -6.00 -5.25 14.10
N ASP A 158 -5.81 -4.31 15.01
CA ASP A 158 -5.89 -4.56 16.44
C ASP A 158 -7.33 -4.95 16.82
N ALA A 159 -7.49 -6.13 17.41
CA ALA A 159 -8.79 -6.71 17.74
C ALA A 159 -9.55 -5.91 18.80
N ASP A 160 -8.86 -5.24 19.70
CA ASP A 160 -9.49 -4.49 20.80
C ASP A 160 -9.98 -3.12 20.34
N THR A 161 -9.21 -2.47 19.45
CA THR A 161 -9.48 -1.08 19.03
C THR A 161 -10.07 -0.96 17.64
N GLY A 162 -9.99 -2.01 16.82
CA GLY A 162 -10.31 -1.96 15.39
C GLY A 162 -9.32 -1.16 14.54
N ILE A 163 -8.25 -0.62 15.15
CA ILE A 163 -7.28 0.23 14.44
C ILE A 163 -6.36 -0.65 13.60
N THR A 164 -6.29 -0.37 12.30
CA THR A 164 -5.33 -0.99 11.39
C THR A 164 -4.00 -0.26 11.45
N ARG A 165 -2.93 -1.00 11.72
CA ARG A 165 -1.56 -0.49 11.75
C ARG A 165 -0.81 -0.97 10.52
N ASN A 166 -0.09 -0.07 9.89
CA ASN A 166 0.85 -0.36 8.80
C ASN A 166 2.23 0.11 9.24
N ILE A 167 3.18 -0.82 9.30
CA ILE A 167 4.53 -0.60 9.75
C ILE A 167 5.45 -0.94 8.59
N SER A 168 6.40 -0.07 8.26
CA SER A 168 7.31 -0.32 7.16
C SER A 168 8.76 -0.05 7.56
N GLY A 169 9.65 -0.83 6.97
CA GLY A 169 11.09 -0.74 7.15
C GLY A 169 11.82 -1.01 5.85
N TRP A 170 13.03 -0.47 5.75
CA TRP A 170 13.83 -0.48 4.53
C TRP A 170 15.25 -0.90 4.85
N HIS A 171 15.92 -1.55 3.91
CA HIS A 171 17.34 -1.88 4.00
C HIS A 171 18.00 -1.85 2.63
N ASP A 172 19.23 -1.38 2.58
CA ASP A 172 20.05 -1.45 1.38
C ASP A 172 20.88 -2.74 1.43
N ALA A 173 20.60 -3.67 0.52
CA ALA A 173 21.24 -4.98 0.45
C ALA A 173 21.89 -5.20 -0.93
N SER A 174 23.03 -5.88 -0.98
CA SER A 174 23.71 -6.12 -2.26
C SER A 174 22.96 -7.16 -3.11
N TYR A 175 23.02 -7.02 -4.42
CA TYR A 175 22.68 -8.12 -5.32
C TYR A 175 23.72 -9.25 -5.17
N ASN A 176 23.26 -10.44 -4.84
CA ASN A 176 24.13 -11.59 -4.54
C ASN A 176 23.89 -12.81 -5.44
N ALA A 177 22.93 -12.76 -6.37
CA ALA A 177 22.61 -13.90 -7.23
C ALA A 177 23.79 -14.45 -8.06
N PHE A 178 24.84 -13.65 -8.27
CA PHE A 178 25.99 -14.02 -9.10
C PHE A 178 27.32 -14.09 -8.34
N VAL A 179 27.39 -13.63 -7.09
CA VAL A 179 28.68 -13.24 -6.48
C VAL A 179 28.85 -13.58 -5.00
N ALA A 180 27.81 -14.00 -4.27
CA ALA A 180 27.94 -14.17 -2.81
C ALA A 180 26.97 -15.20 -2.22
N PRO A 181 27.28 -15.73 -1.01
CA PRO A 181 26.32 -16.50 -0.23
C PRO A 181 25.07 -15.69 0.08
N LEU A 182 24.02 -16.40 0.48
CA LEU A 182 22.82 -15.78 1.02
C LEU A 182 23.18 -14.90 2.22
N GLN A 183 22.55 -13.72 2.32
CA GLN A 183 22.80 -12.76 3.38
C GLN A 183 21.67 -12.77 4.40
N ASN A 184 22.02 -12.48 5.66
CA ASN A 184 21.08 -12.28 6.74
C ASN A 184 21.34 -10.90 7.35
N PHE A 185 20.28 -10.17 7.66
CA PHE A 185 20.37 -8.83 8.25
C PHE A 185 19.10 -8.49 9.03
N THR A 186 19.16 -7.38 9.78
CA THR A 186 18.05 -6.91 10.59
C THR A 186 17.51 -5.59 10.05
N ILE A 187 16.19 -5.49 9.94
CA ILE A 187 15.47 -4.26 9.61
C ILE A 187 14.91 -3.69 10.91
N VAL A 188 15.19 -2.41 11.16
CA VAL A 188 14.50 -1.63 12.19
C VAL A 188 13.43 -0.80 11.47
N PRO A 189 12.14 -1.08 11.66
CA PRO A 189 11.09 -0.33 10.97
C PRO A 189 11.05 1.12 11.44
N THR A 190 10.81 2.05 10.52
CA THR A 190 10.90 3.49 10.77
C THR A 190 9.59 4.22 10.54
N GLU A 191 8.66 3.60 9.81
CA GLU A 191 7.39 4.21 9.43
C GLU A 191 6.24 3.46 10.09
N VAL A 192 5.37 4.18 10.80
CA VAL A 192 4.17 3.64 11.41
C VAL A 192 2.99 4.53 11.07
N PHE A 193 1.98 3.93 10.44
CA PHE A 193 0.71 4.57 10.13
C PHE A 193 -0.41 3.79 10.83
N ALA A 194 -1.37 4.52 11.37
CA ALA A 194 -2.59 3.96 11.95
C ALA A 194 -3.79 4.52 11.19
N VAL A 195 -4.67 3.64 10.72
CA VAL A 195 -5.89 3.98 9.97
C VAL A 195 -7.08 3.36 10.70
N LEU A 196 -8.16 4.14 10.81
CA LEU A 196 -9.45 3.77 11.41
C LEU A 196 -10.43 3.34 10.32
#